data_AF-A0A2Z5X4C4-F1
#
_entry.id   AF-A0A2Z5X4C4-F1
#
_cell.length_a   1.000
_cell.length_b   1.000
_cell.length_c   1.000
_cell.angle_alpha   90.00
_cell.angle_beta   90.00
_cell.angle_gamma   90.00
#
_symmetry.space_group_name_H-M   'P 1'
#
loop_
_entity.id
_entity.type
_entity.pdbx_description
1 polymer ?
#
loop_
_entity_poly.entity_id
_entity_poly.type
_entity_poly.pdbx_seq_one_letter_code
_entity_poly.pdbx_strand_id
1 'polypeptide(L)'
;MIDWLVIWGVTQAAGVVVYPILESLAQDAAKDYGKDFFKDCLKKVIRLPEPNLLKEAYGKALKEFLELIEEELKDAGYQEAIIKQYIPYLQKFVKREDVSAALGMAFNVECKAIDTALLVRVWTELNSSHLPEDMNWDFLSKAYIRAVKKIVQNSDKLRPIFEVQTLDKIADAVQEVAGIPPAFDLEKYAEGLREQYGNLKLESLDTTGVYYNELKLWKIFIPQNCGNVRSLFRRCMSCRRIDRGCCRRVDSWMLWNLRKRS
;
A
#
# COMPACT_ATOMS: atom_id res chain seq x y z
N MET A 1 -0.92 -29.49 27.27
CA MET A 1 -2.05 -28.76 26.67
C MET A 1 -1.55 -27.37 26.35
N ILE A 2 -1.82 -26.86 25.14
CA ILE A 2 -1.43 -25.50 24.79
C ILE A 2 -2.29 -24.53 25.62
N ASP A 3 -1.65 -23.66 26.39
CA ASP A 3 -2.34 -22.58 27.08
C ASP A 3 -2.53 -21.41 26.11
N TRP A 4 -3.71 -21.36 25.50
CA TRP A 4 -4.03 -20.34 24.50
C TRP A 4 -4.15 -18.93 25.10
N LEU A 5 -4.52 -18.79 26.38
CA LEU A 5 -4.58 -17.47 27.03
C LEU A 5 -3.19 -16.85 27.11
N VAL A 6 -2.20 -17.64 27.52
CA VAL A 6 -0.80 -17.20 27.57
C VAL A 6 -0.28 -16.87 26.17
N ILE A 7 -0.58 -17.71 25.17
CA ILE A 7 -0.16 -17.46 23.78
C ILE A 7 -0.76 -16.18 23.21
N TRP A 8 -2.02 -15.90 23.51
CA TRP A 8 -2.69 -14.68 23.06
C TRP A 8 -2.26 -13.44 23.86
N GLY A 9 -1.44 -13.61 24.90
CA GLY A 9 -0.99 -12.52 25.77
C GLY A 9 -2.15 -11.95 26.60
N VAL A 10 -3.13 -12.79 26.97
CA VAL A 10 -4.21 -12.40 27.87
C VAL A 10 -3.64 -12.36 29.29
N THR A 11 -3.64 -11.18 29.87
CA THR A 11 -3.27 -10.98 31.29
C THR A 11 -4.53 -10.74 32.09
N GLN A 12 -4.65 -11.40 33.25
CA GLN A 12 -5.73 -11.13 34.19
C GLN A 12 -5.43 -9.81 34.93
N ALA A 13 -5.58 -8.69 34.23
CA ALA A 13 -5.39 -7.35 34.78
C ALA A 13 -6.68 -6.86 35.46
N ALA A 14 -6.55 -6.15 36.57
CA ALA A 14 -7.68 -5.46 37.18
C ALA A 14 -8.26 -4.46 36.17
N GLY A 15 -9.53 -4.62 35.85
CA GLY A 15 -10.26 -3.77 34.90
C GLY A 15 -10.65 -4.44 33.59
N VAL A 16 -10.05 -5.57 33.19
CA VAL A 16 -10.45 -6.30 31.96
C VAL A 16 -11.67 -7.18 32.26
N VAL A 17 -12.84 -6.77 31.77
CA VAL A 17 -14.12 -7.46 32.01
C VAL A 17 -14.47 -8.49 30.95
N VAL A 18 -13.86 -8.43 29.76
CA VAL A 18 -14.06 -9.43 28.70
C VAL A 18 -13.31 -10.75 28.90
N TYR A 19 -12.50 -10.87 29.96
CA TYR A 19 -11.70 -12.08 30.27
C TYR A 19 -12.49 -13.41 30.19
N PRO A 20 -13.72 -13.54 30.73
CA PRO A 20 -14.48 -14.79 30.65
C PRO A 20 -14.78 -15.25 29.22
N ILE A 21 -14.91 -14.30 28.28
CA ILE A 21 -15.12 -14.60 26.86
C ILE A 21 -13.84 -15.22 26.30
N LEU A 22 -12.69 -14.59 26.57
CA LEU A 22 -11.38 -15.06 26.12
C LEU A 22 -11.03 -16.43 26.70
N GLU A 23 -11.35 -16.68 27.97
CA GLU A 23 -11.18 -17.98 28.60
C GLU A 23 -12.02 -19.05 27.89
N SER A 24 -13.30 -18.76 27.62
CA SER A 24 -14.16 -19.69 26.89
C SER A 24 -13.66 -20.00 25.48
N LEU A 25 -13.13 -19.00 24.78
CA LEU A 25 -12.57 -19.14 23.44
C LEU A 25 -11.24 -19.91 23.46
N ALA A 26 -10.41 -19.70 24.48
CA ALA A 26 -9.17 -20.45 24.67
C ALA A 26 -9.44 -21.93 24.95
N GLN A 27 -10.45 -22.23 25.75
CA GLN A 27 -10.91 -23.60 25.97
C GLN A 27 -11.44 -24.24 24.69
N ASP A 28 -12.22 -23.49 23.89
CA ASP A 28 -12.72 -23.97 22.60
C ASP A 28 -11.58 -24.15 21.58
N ALA A 29 -10.53 -23.31 21.62
CA ALA A 29 -9.33 -23.43 20.79
C ALA A 29 -8.46 -24.64 21.15
N ALA A 30 -8.43 -25.00 22.44
CA ALA A 30 -7.78 -26.20 22.95
C ALA A 30 -8.53 -27.48 22.54
N LYS A 31 -9.85 -27.40 22.39
CA LYS A 31 -10.66 -28.47 21.80
C LYS A 31 -10.46 -28.46 20.28
N ASP A 32 -10.51 -29.64 19.64
CA ASP A 32 -10.41 -29.73 18.18
C ASP A 32 -11.52 -28.95 17.45
N TYR A 33 -12.65 -28.67 18.12
CA TYR A 33 -13.73 -27.81 17.61
C TYR A 33 -13.26 -26.40 17.22
N GLY A 34 -12.41 -25.76 18.02
CA GLY A 34 -11.88 -24.44 17.66
C GLY A 34 -10.96 -24.48 16.44
N LYS A 35 -10.36 -25.65 16.14
CA LYS A 35 -9.58 -25.82 14.91
C LYS A 35 -10.42 -25.57 13.68
N ASP A 36 -11.65 -26.07 13.63
CA ASP A 36 -12.51 -25.90 12.47
C ASP A 36 -13.06 -24.47 12.40
N PHE A 37 -13.46 -23.87 13.52
CA PHE A 37 -13.89 -22.47 13.57
C PHE A 37 -12.82 -21.50 13.03
N PHE A 38 -11.60 -21.53 13.57
CA PHE A 38 -10.53 -20.62 13.13
C PHE A 38 -10.05 -20.93 11.71
N LYS A 39 -10.01 -22.21 11.34
CA LYS A 39 -9.59 -22.63 10.01
C LYS A 39 -10.61 -22.19 8.96
N ASP A 40 -11.91 -22.34 9.21
CA ASP A 40 -12.95 -21.96 8.26
C ASP A 40 -13.04 -20.45 8.04
N CYS A 41 -12.83 -19.64 9.09
CA CYS A 41 -12.80 -18.18 8.98
C CYS A 41 -11.62 -17.67 8.14
N LEU A 42 -10.47 -18.36 8.18
CA LEU A 42 -9.23 -17.89 7.59
C LEU A 42 -8.85 -18.61 6.30
N LYS A 43 -9.45 -19.78 6.01
CA LYS A 43 -9.24 -20.57 4.77
C LYS A 43 -9.38 -19.73 3.50
N LYS A 44 -10.28 -18.73 3.51
CA LYS A 44 -10.57 -17.86 2.37
C LYS A 44 -9.59 -16.69 2.25
N VAL A 45 -8.90 -16.34 3.33
CA VAL A 45 -8.19 -15.06 3.46
C VAL A 45 -6.68 -15.24 3.47
N ILE A 46 -6.16 -16.28 4.12
CA ILE A 46 -4.72 -16.49 4.24
C ILE A 46 -4.36 -17.93 3.88
N ARG A 47 -3.46 -18.08 2.91
CA ARG A 47 -2.79 -19.36 2.61
C ARG A 47 -1.65 -19.59 3.60
N LEU A 48 -1.99 -19.79 4.88
CA LEU A 48 -1.00 -20.10 5.90
C LEU A 48 -0.76 -21.61 6.00
N PRO A 49 0.50 -22.07 6.06
CA PRO A 49 0.82 -23.50 6.10
C PRO A 49 0.56 -24.13 7.48
N GLU A 50 0.55 -23.35 8.57
CA GLU A 50 0.46 -23.88 9.93
C GLU A 50 -0.86 -23.49 10.63
N PRO A 51 -1.69 -24.47 11.04
CA PRO A 51 -2.98 -24.20 11.70
C PRO A 51 -2.84 -23.56 13.07
N ASN A 52 -1.74 -23.79 13.79
CA ASN A 52 -1.52 -23.19 15.11
C ASN A 52 -1.15 -21.70 15.02
N LEU A 53 -0.43 -21.28 13.96
CA LEU A 53 -0.14 -19.86 13.72
C LEU A 53 -1.42 -19.08 13.41
N LEU A 54 -2.34 -19.70 12.66
CA LEU A 54 -3.66 -19.14 12.39
C LEU A 54 -4.47 -18.95 13.68
N LYS A 55 -4.51 -19.98 14.53
CA LYS A 55 -5.18 -19.92 15.84
C LYS A 55 -4.58 -18.85 16.76
N GLU A 56 -3.26 -18.74 16.80
CA GLU A 56 -2.57 -17.71 17.57
C GLU A 56 -2.92 -16.32 17.06
N ALA A 57 -2.77 -16.07 15.76
CA ALA A 57 -2.98 -14.76 15.16
C ALA A 57 -4.41 -14.27 15.36
N TYR A 58 -5.39 -15.14 15.09
CA TYR A 58 -6.80 -14.79 15.22
C TYR A 58 -7.24 -14.67 16.67
N GLY A 59 -6.73 -15.50 17.57
CA GLY A 59 -7.02 -15.34 18.99
C GLY A 59 -6.45 -14.05 19.58
N LYS A 60 -5.24 -13.65 19.16
CA LYS A 60 -4.69 -12.31 19.46
C LYS A 60 -5.58 -11.20 18.90
N ALA A 61 -6.07 -11.35 17.67
CA ALA A 61 -6.98 -10.37 17.08
C ALA A 61 -8.31 -10.29 17.85
N LEU A 62 -8.91 -11.41 18.21
CA LEU A 62 -10.15 -11.44 19.01
C LEU A 62 -9.96 -10.80 20.39
N LYS A 63 -8.81 -10.99 21.02
CA LYS A 63 -8.44 -10.29 22.25
C LYS A 63 -8.51 -8.78 22.03
N GLU A 64 -7.78 -8.26 21.06
CA GLU A 64 -7.77 -6.83 20.74
C GLU A 64 -9.18 -6.31 20.38
N PHE A 65 -9.98 -7.08 19.65
CA PHE A 65 -11.36 -6.70 19.32
C PHE A 65 -12.25 -6.54 20.56
N LEU A 66 -12.18 -7.51 21.48
CA LEU A 66 -12.98 -7.48 22.71
C LEU A 66 -12.51 -6.37 23.66
N GLU A 67 -11.20 -6.15 23.77
CA GLU A 67 -10.64 -5.05 24.55
C GLU A 67 -11.04 -3.69 23.95
N LEU A 68 -11.03 -3.54 22.62
CA LEU A 68 -11.53 -2.31 21.96
C LEU A 68 -13.01 -2.05 22.24
N ILE A 69 -13.87 -3.09 22.21
CA ILE A 69 -15.29 -2.92 22.61
C ILE A 69 -15.38 -2.45 24.05
N GLU A 70 -14.60 -3.05 24.94
CA GLU A 70 -14.59 -2.69 26.36
C GLU A 70 -14.13 -1.24 26.59
N GLU A 71 -13.07 -0.80 25.91
CA GLU A 71 -12.56 0.57 25.94
C GLU A 71 -13.61 1.56 25.43
N GLU A 72 -14.24 1.30 24.29
CA GLU A 72 -15.30 2.16 23.74
C GLU A 72 -16.48 2.29 24.71
N LEU A 73 -16.89 1.20 25.37
CA LEU A 73 -17.95 1.25 26.38
C LEU A 73 -17.53 2.06 27.62
N LYS A 74 -16.27 1.94 28.06
CA LYS A 74 -15.74 2.73 29.17
C LYS A 74 -15.66 4.22 28.83
N ASP A 75 -15.23 4.55 27.61
CA ASP A 75 -15.14 5.93 27.12
C ASP A 75 -16.52 6.58 26.96
N ALA A 76 -17.54 5.79 26.61
CA ALA A 76 -18.95 6.20 26.67
C ALA A 76 -19.51 6.34 28.10
N GLY A 77 -18.69 6.09 29.14
CA GLY A 77 -19.04 6.28 30.55
C GLY A 77 -19.69 5.07 31.23
N TYR A 78 -19.69 3.89 30.61
CA TYR A 78 -20.26 2.69 31.21
C TYR A 78 -19.35 2.11 32.29
N GLN A 79 -19.95 1.78 33.44
CA GLN A 79 -19.24 1.11 34.52
C GLN A 79 -19.03 -0.37 34.20
N GLU A 80 -17.94 -0.96 34.73
CA GLU A 80 -17.62 -2.38 34.57
C GLU A 80 -18.77 -3.33 34.91
N ALA A 81 -19.58 -2.99 35.94
CA ALA A 81 -20.73 -3.79 36.34
C ALA A 81 -21.80 -3.90 35.24
N ILE A 82 -21.97 -2.85 34.43
CA ILE A 82 -22.89 -2.82 33.29
C ILE A 82 -22.24 -3.53 32.10
N ILE A 83 -20.95 -3.30 31.85
CA ILE A 83 -20.21 -3.97 30.76
C ILE A 83 -20.27 -5.50 30.93
N LYS A 84 -20.19 -6.00 32.17
CA LYS A 84 -20.34 -7.43 32.49
C LYS A 84 -21.67 -8.04 32.03
N GLN A 85 -22.75 -7.25 31.93
CA GLN A 85 -24.05 -7.74 31.45
C GLN A 85 -24.03 -8.06 29.95
N TYR A 86 -23.10 -7.47 29.18
CA TYR A 86 -22.95 -7.74 27.75
C TYR A 86 -22.15 -8.99 27.45
N ILE A 87 -21.40 -9.55 28.42
CA ILE A 87 -20.55 -10.76 28.24
C ILE A 87 -21.27 -11.91 27.52
N PRO A 88 -22.46 -12.39 27.95
CA PRO A 88 -23.14 -13.50 27.29
C PRO A 88 -23.54 -13.17 25.85
N TYR A 89 -23.84 -11.91 25.55
CA TYR A 89 -24.22 -11.45 24.22
C TYR A 89 -23.00 -11.30 23.31
N LEU A 90 -21.91 -10.69 23.80
CA LEU A 90 -20.62 -10.62 23.11
C LEU A 90 -20.07 -12.01 22.77
N GLN A 91 -20.22 -12.97 23.70
CA GLN A 91 -19.80 -14.35 23.46
C GLN A 91 -20.60 -15.01 22.32
N LYS A 92 -21.92 -14.80 22.25
CA LYS A 92 -22.75 -15.28 21.13
C LYS A 92 -22.41 -14.57 19.83
N PHE A 93 -22.15 -13.26 19.90
CA PHE A 93 -21.81 -12.42 18.78
C PHE A 93 -20.53 -12.87 18.07
N VAL A 94 -19.43 -13.02 18.82
CA VAL A 94 -18.13 -13.41 18.24
C VAL A 94 -18.13 -14.86 17.71
N LYS A 95 -19.01 -15.73 18.22
CA LYS A 95 -19.19 -17.10 17.74
C LYS A 95 -20.05 -17.23 16.48
N ARG A 96 -20.76 -16.18 16.04
CA ARG A 96 -21.49 -16.19 14.77
C ARG A 96 -20.52 -16.32 13.60
N GLU A 97 -20.82 -17.24 12.68
CA GLU A 97 -20.00 -17.47 11.48
C GLU A 97 -19.83 -16.19 10.63
N ASP A 98 -20.89 -15.40 10.48
CA ASP A 98 -20.84 -14.15 9.71
C ASP A 98 -19.86 -13.14 10.32
N VAL A 99 -19.87 -13.03 11.66
CA VAL A 99 -19.03 -12.08 12.41
C VAL A 99 -17.59 -12.56 12.37
N SER A 100 -17.34 -13.84 12.60
CA SER A 100 -16.00 -14.40 12.58
C SER A 100 -15.39 -14.35 11.17
N ALA A 101 -16.18 -14.54 10.12
CA ALA A 101 -15.75 -14.32 8.75
C ALA A 101 -15.42 -12.84 8.49
N ALA A 102 -16.25 -11.91 8.94
CA ALA A 102 -16.00 -10.48 8.80
C ALA A 102 -14.72 -10.04 9.54
N LEU A 103 -14.50 -10.53 10.77
CA LEU A 103 -13.28 -10.29 11.54
C LEU A 103 -12.06 -10.95 10.90
N GLY A 104 -12.23 -12.13 10.29
CA GLY A 104 -11.19 -12.84 9.55
C GLY A 104 -10.72 -12.08 8.30
N MET A 105 -11.60 -11.33 7.63
CA MET A 105 -11.25 -10.51 6.47
C MET A 105 -10.20 -9.44 6.78
N ALA A 106 -10.03 -9.04 8.04
CA ALA A 106 -8.98 -8.09 8.44
C ALA A 106 -7.55 -8.62 8.20
N PHE A 107 -7.39 -9.94 8.06
CA PHE A 107 -6.14 -10.56 7.67
C PHE A 107 -5.92 -10.56 6.15
N ASN A 108 -6.84 -10.01 5.36
CA ASN A 108 -6.58 -9.76 3.95
C ASN A 108 -5.73 -8.49 3.81
N VAL A 109 -4.65 -8.56 3.03
CA VAL A 109 -3.76 -7.42 2.74
C VAL A 109 -4.53 -6.22 2.19
N GLU A 110 -5.59 -6.47 1.41
CA GLU A 110 -6.44 -5.44 0.80
C GLU A 110 -7.54 -4.90 1.72
N CYS A 111 -7.71 -5.45 2.91
CA CYS A 111 -8.76 -5.02 3.83
C CYS A 111 -8.47 -3.59 4.33
N LYS A 112 -9.35 -2.67 3.92
CA LYS A 112 -9.35 -1.26 4.37
C LYS A 112 -10.36 -1.01 5.50
N ALA A 113 -11.45 -1.78 5.52
CA ALA A 113 -12.52 -1.72 6.50
C ALA A 113 -13.19 -3.09 6.62
N ILE A 114 -13.66 -3.41 7.82
CA ILE A 114 -14.60 -4.50 8.05
C ILE A 114 -16.01 -3.98 7.83
N ASP A 115 -16.91 -4.85 7.39
CA ASP A 115 -18.33 -4.55 7.20
C ASP A 115 -19.00 -4.21 8.55
N THR A 116 -19.01 -2.92 8.89
CA THR A 116 -19.63 -2.39 10.11
C THR A 116 -21.13 -2.54 10.09
N ALA A 117 -21.77 -2.45 8.91
CA ALA A 117 -23.20 -2.66 8.76
C ALA A 117 -23.61 -4.11 9.10
N LEU A 118 -22.80 -5.10 8.72
CA LEU A 118 -22.97 -6.48 9.15
C LEU A 118 -22.88 -6.58 10.67
N LEU A 119 -21.83 -6.04 11.29
CA LEU A 119 -21.65 -6.12 12.75
C LEU A 119 -22.86 -5.54 13.51
N VAL A 120 -23.32 -4.35 13.10
CA VAL A 120 -24.50 -3.70 13.67
C VAL A 120 -25.75 -4.57 13.47
N ARG A 121 -25.99 -5.06 12.25
CA ARG A 121 -27.16 -5.90 11.94
C ARG A 121 -27.18 -7.15 12.81
N VAL A 122 -26.08 -7.89 12.86
CA VAL A 122 -25.96 -9.11 13.68
C VAL A 122 -26.19 -8.81 15.15
N TRP A 123 -25.68 -7.68 15.65
CA TRP A 123 -25.92 -7.25 17.01
C TRP A 123 -27.40 -7.00 17.29
N THR A 124 -28.09 -6.30 16.40
CA THR A 124 -29.53 -6.03 16.54
C THR A 124 -30.38 -7.31 16.48
N GLU A 125 -30.02 -8.27 15.61
CA GLU A 125 -30.71 -9.57 15.48
C GLU A 125 -30.63 -10.40 16.76
N LEU A 126 -29.57 -10.23 17.55
CA LEU A 126 -29.39 -10.96 18.81
C LEU A 126 -30.37 -10.53 19.92
N ASN A 127 -31.29 -9.58 19.67
CA ASN A 127 -32.26 -9.03 20.64
C ASN A 127 -31.60 -8.73 22.00
N SER A 128 -30.36 -8.25 21.95
CA SER A 128 -29.53 -7.99 23.13
C SER A 128 -29.90 -6.66 23.76
N SER A 129 -29.43 -6.41 24.99
CA SER A 129 -29.41 -5.07 25.56
C SER A 129 -28.82 -4.09 24.54
N HIS A 130 -29.50 -2.96 24.35
CA HIS A 130 -29.11 -1.96 23.36
C HIS A 130 -27.68 -1.52 23.64
N LEU A 131 -26.79 -1.74 22.66
CA LEU A 131 -25.50 -1.06 22.66
C LEU A 131 -25.75 0.46 22.62
N PRO A 132 -24.79 1.26 23.11
CA PRO A 132 -24.91 2.71 23.08
C PRO A 132 -25.18 3.17 21.64
N GLU A 133 -26.14 4.08 21.46
CA GLU A 133 -26.48 4.62 20.12
C GLU A 133 -25.29 5.38 19.51
N ASP A 134 -24.38 5.87 20.35
CA ASP A 134 -23.14 6.58 20.04
C ASP A 134 -21.93 5.66 19.82
N MET A 135 -22.10 4.33 19.84
CA MET A 135 -20.99 3.41 19.62
C MET A 135 -20.38 3.57 18.23
N ASN A 136 -19.08 3.90 18.19
CA ASN A 136 -18.38 4.23 16.95
C ASN A 136 -17.79 2.99 16.27
N TRP A 137 -18.64 2.23 15.57
CA TRP A 137 -18.25 1.04 14.82
C TRP A 137 -17.18 1.32 13.75
N ASP A 138 -17.17 2.51 13.16
CA ASP A 138 -16.19 2.89 12.15
C ASP A 138 -14.80 3.11 12.77
N PHE A 139 -14.73 3.72 13.95
CA PHE A 139 -13.51 3.82 14.72
C PHE A 139 -13.01 2.44 15.12
N LEU A 140 -13.89 1.61 15.69
CA LEU A 140 -13.56 0.25 16.11
C LEU A 140 -13.01 -0.59 14.96
N SER A 141 -13.66 -0.54 13.79
CA SER A 141 -13.21 -1.23 12.57
C SER A 141 -11.78 -0.82 12.17
N LYS A 142 -11.48 0.49 12.16
CA LYS A 142 -10.15 1.01 11.85
C LYS A 142 -9.10 0.64 12.91
N ALA A 143 -9.47 0.73 14.19
CA ALA A 143 -8.59 0.38 15.30
C ALA A 143 -8.24 -1.10 15.28
N TYR A 144 -9.24 -1.97 15.08
CA TYR A 144 -9.04 -3.41 14.97
C TYR A 144 -8.17 -3.79 13.76
N ILE A 145 -8.39 -3.22 12.58
CA ILE A 145 -7.51 -3.48 11.42
C ILE A 145 -6.06 -3.09 11.71
N ARG A 146 -5.83 -1.96 12.40
CA ARG A 146 -4.47 -1.56 12.81
C ARG A 146 -3.88 -2.57 13.79
N ALA A 147 -4.66 -3.07 14.75
CA ALA A 147 -4.23 -4.10 15.69
C ALA A 147 -3.85 -5.41 14.96
N VAL A 148 -4.69 -5.88 14.02
CA VAL A 148 -4.40 -7.06 13.19
C VAL A 148 -3.11 -6.88 12.38
N LYS A 149 -2.90 -5.71 11.76
CA LYS A 149 -1.65 -5.41 11.04
C LYS A 149 -0.44 -5.43 11.96
N LYS A 150 -0.54 -4.91 13.19
CA LYS A 150 0.53 -5.00 14.19
C LYS A 150 0.80 -6.46 14.59
N ILE A 151 -0.22 -7.28 14.79
CA ILE A 151 -0.07 -8.71 15.12
C ILE A 151 0.71 -9.44 14.02
N VAL A 152 0.39 -9.17 12.75
CA VAL A 152 1.10 -9.73 11.61
C VAL A 152 2.55 -9.25 11.54
N GLN A 153 2.79 -7.95 11.71
CA GLN A 153 4.14 -7.36 11.65
C GLN A 153 5.06 -7.82 12.79
N ASN A 154 4.50 -8.02 13.99
CA ASN A 154 5.25 -8.46 15.16
C ASN A 154 5.57 -9.96 15.16
N SER A 155 4.98 -10.72 14.24
CA SER A 155 5.26 -12.16 14.10
C SER A 155 6.26 -12.40 12.98
N ASP A 156 7.46 -12.86 13.34
CA ASP A 156 8.51 -13.22 12.37
C ASP A 156 8.06 -14.31 11.38
N LYS A 157 7.05 -15.10 11.74
CA LYS A 157 6.50 -16.17 10.88
C LYS A 157 5.41 -15.66 9.95
N LEU A 158 4.56 -14.73 10.39
CA LEU A 158 3.46 -14.20 9.58
C LEU A 158 3.94 -13.09 8.65
N ARG A 159 4.85 -12.24 9.11
CA ARG A 159 5.42 -11.12 8.35
C ARG A 159 5.88 -11.53 6.94
N PRO A 160 6.77 -12.53 6.74
CA PRO A 160 7.25 -12.88 5.40
C PRO A 160 6.12 -13.39 4.49
N ILE A 161 5.13 -14.08 5.05
CA ILE A 161 4.00 -14.62 4.27
C ILE A 161 3.11 -13.48 3.76
N PHE A 162 2.89 -12.47 4.61
CA PHE A 162 2.14 -11.27 4.24
C PHE A 162 2.92 -10.33 3.33
N GLU A 163 4.24 -10.22 3.49
CA GLU A 163 5.11 -9.46 2.60
C GLU A 163 5.08 -10.04 1.18
N VAL A 164 5.21 -11.37 1.04
CA VAL A 164 5.10 -12.04 -0.27
C VAL A 164 3.73 -11.80 -0.90
N GLN A 165 2.64 -11.96 -0.14
CA GLN A 165 1.29 -11.67 -0.65
C GLN A 165 1.13 -10.19 -1.07
N THR A 166 1.73 -9.26 -0.33
CA THR A 166 1.72 -7.84 -0.69
C THR A 166 2.50 -7.59 -1.97
N LEU A 167 3.65 -8.23 -2.15
CA LEU A 167 4.47 -8.13 -3.36
C LEU A 167 3.77 -8.73 -4.59
N ASP A 168 3.17 -9.92 -4.47
CA ASP A 168 2.38 -10.54 -5.53
C ASP A 168 1.26 -9.59 -5.98
N LYS A 169 0.59 -8.92 -5.03
CA LYS A 169 -0.47 -7.97 -5.33
C LYS A 169 0.01 -6.65 -5.92
N ILE A 170 1.18 -6.17 -5.51
CA ILE A 170 1.83 -5.04 -6.19
C ILE A 170 2.18 -5.44 -7.62
N ALA A 171 2.67 -6.65 -7.86
CA ALA A 171 2.98 -7.13 -9.19
C ALA A 171 1.71 -7.23 -10.07
N ASP A 172 0.61 -7.79 -9.53
CA ASP A 172 -0.70 -7.83 -10.19
C ASP A 172 -1.17 -6.40 -10.56
N ALA A 173 -1.18 -5.48 -9.59
CA ALA A 173 -1.61 -4.10 -9.80
C ALA A 173 -0.70 -3.33 -10.78
N VAL A 174 0.62 -3.55 -10.74
CA VAL A 174 1.56 -2.98 -11.70
C VAL A 174 1.31 -3.53 -13.10
N GLN A 175 0.99 -4.82 -13.23
CA GLN A 175 0.66 -5.44 -14.51
C GLN A 175 -0.65 -4.90 -15.08
N GLU A 176 -1.66 -4.65 -14.24
CA GLU A 176 -2.91 -4.01 -14.64
C GLU A 176 -2.74 -2.53 -15.02
N VAL A 177 -1.92 -1.77 -14.27
CA VAL A 177 -1.67 -0.34 -14.50
C VAL A 177 -0.74 -0.11 -15.69
N ALA A 178 0.27 -0.96 -15.89
CA ALA A 178 1.24 -0.82 -16.97
C ALA A 178 0.67 -1.25 -18.33
N GLY A 179 -0.45 -1.99 -18.37
CA GLY A 179 -0.92 -2.64 -19.59
C GLY A 179 0.16 -3.55 -20.21
N ILE A 180 -0.03 -3.97 -21.47
CA ILE A 180 1.09 -4.49 -22.26
C ILE A 180 2.09 -3.33 -22.33
N PRO A 181 3.36 -3.49 -21.89
CA PRO A 181 4.34 -2.43 -22.03
C PRO A 181 4.31 -1.99 -23.49
N PRO A 182 4.09 -0.70 -23.81
CA PRO A 182 4.13 -0.26 -25.20
C PRO A 182 5.49 -0.70 -25.71
N ALA A 183 5.51 -1.63 -26.66
CA ALA A 183 6.74 -2.08 -27.26
C ALA A 183 7.41 -0.82 -27.79
N PHE A 184 8.49 -0.40 -27.13
CA PHE A 184 9.22 0.78 -27.53
C PHE A 184 9.92 0.43 -28.83
N ASP A 185 9.22 0.70 -29.93
CA ASP A 185 9.67 0.46 -31.26
C ASP A 185 10.59 1.63 -31.66
N LEU A 186 11.88 1.37 -31.51
CA LEU A 186 12.95 2.30 -31.88
C LEU A 186 12.82 2.78 -33.33
N GLU A 187 12.30 1.93 -34.23
CA GLU A 187 12.14 2.28 -35.64
C GLU A 187 11.01 3.28 -35.82
N LYS A 188 9.83 3.03 -35.23
CA LYS A 188 8.71 3.98 -35.26
C LYS A 188 9.03 5.31 -34.60
N TYR A 189 9.76 5.28 -33.49
CA TYR A 189 10.20 6.50 -32.81
C TYR A 189 11.19 7.30 -33.68
N ALA A 190 12.12 6.61 -34.35
CA ALA A 190 13.05 7.24 -35.29
C ALA A 190 12.34 7.79 -36.53
N GLU A 191 11.31 7.10 -37.04
CA GLU A 191 10.45 7.59 -38.12
C GLU A 191 9.69 8.86 -37.71
N GLY A 192 9.05 8.87 -36.53
CA GLY A 192 8.35 10.07 -36.04
C GLY A 192 9.27 11.28 -35.88
N LEU A 193 10.50 11.08 -35.42
CA LEU A 193 11.52 12.15 -35.37
C LEU A 193 11.91 12.64 -36.76
N ARG A 194 12.03 11.73 -37.75
CA ARG A 194 12.32 12.11 -39.14
C ARG A 194 11.16 12.85 -39.80
N GLU A 195 9.92 12.49 -39.49
CA GLU A 195 8.74 13.19 -40.03
C GLU A 195 8.60 14.59 -39.43
N GLN A 196 8.73 14.72 -38.11
CA GLN A 196 8.51 16.01 -37.43
C GLN A 196 9.69 16.97 -37.55
N TYR A 197 10.93 16.46 -37.61
CA TYR A 197 12.14 17.27 -37.58
C TYR A 197 13.10 17.02 -38.76
N GLY A 198 12.74 16.17 -39.73
CA GLY A 198 13.58 15.89 -40.90
C GLY A 198 13.75 17.09 -41.83
N ASN A 199 12.72 17.93 -41.92
CA ASN A 199 12.72 19.17 -42.69
C ASN A 199 12.75 20.37 -41.74
N LEU A 200 13.82 21.15 -41.80
CA LEU A 200 13.92 22.41 -41.07
C LEU A 200 12.99 23.42 -41.74
N LYS A 201 12.00 23.93 -41.01
CA LYS A 201 11.16 25.05 -41.45
C LYS A 201 11.98 26.35 -41.43
N LEU A 202 12.81 26.55 -42.46
CA LEU A 202 13.64 27.74 -42.66
C LEU A 202 12.91 28.84 -43.44
N GLU A 203 11.59 28.70 -43.56
CA GLU A 203 10.66 29.62 -44.23
C GLU A 203 10.77 31.07 -43.71
N SER A 204 11.33 31.26 -42.50
CA SER A 204 11.54 32.58 -41.89
C SER A 204 12.87 33.26 -42.24
N LEU A 205 13.79 32.58 -42.93
CA LEU A 205 15.16 33.07 -43.15
C LEU A 205 15.45 33.49 -44.60
N ASP A 206 14.73 32.98 -45.60
CA ASP A 206 14.81 33.47 -46.98
C ASP A 206 13.51 33.19 -47.77
N THR A 207 13.08 34.16 -48.59
CA THR A 207 11.82 34.12 -49.34
C THR A 207 11.93 33.37 -50.66
N THR A 208 13.13 33.00 -51.09
CA THR A 208 13.34 32.37 -52.40
C THR A 208 13.03 30.87 -52.45
N GLY A 209 12.86 30.17 -51.32
CA GLY A 209 12.19 28.86 -51.26
C GLY A 209 12.89 27.66 -51.92
N VAL A 210 13.86 27.85 -52.82
CA VAL A 210 14.28 26.82 -53.79
C VAL A 210 15.17 25.71 -53.18
N TYR A 211 15.85 25.95 -52.06
CA TYR A 211 16.88 25.02 -51.54
C TYR A 211 16.53 24.32 -50.21
N TYR A 212 15.33 24.51 -49.66
CA TYR A 212 15.00 24.02 -48.32
C TYR A 212 14.76 22.52 -48.23
N ASN A 213 14.28 21.89 -49.30
CA ASN A 213 14.05 20.45 -49.35
C ASN A 213 15.36 19.64 -49.35
N GLU A 214 16.51 20.27 -49.61
CA GLU A 214 17.82 19.61 -49.67
C GLU A 214 18.61 19.68 -48.35
N LEU A 215 18.18 20.55 -47.42
CA LEU A 215 18.82 20.78 -46.12
C LEU A 215 18.23 19.87 -45.04
N LYS A 216 18.60 18.59 -45.09
CA LYS A 216 18.28 17.63 -44.03
C LYS A 216 19.05 17.98 -42.75
N LEU A 217 18.37 17.91 -41.60
CA LEU A 217 18.94 18.26 -40.28
C LEU A 217 20.26 17.51 -39.97
N TRP A 218 20.39 16.29 -40.49
CA TRP A 218 21.59 15.44 -40.37
C TRP A 218 22.84 16.01 -41.06
N LYS A 219 22.71 16.88 -42.08
CA LYS A 219 23.86 17.57 -42.70
C LYS A 219 24.40 18.72 -41.84
N ILE A 220 23.58 19.22 -40.91
CA ILE A 220 23.92 20.32 -39.98
C ILE A 220 24.38 19.76 -38.62
N PHE A 221 24.09 18.49 -38.36
CA PHE A 221 24.42 17.83 -37.10
C PHE A 221 25.93 17.67 -36.95
N ILE A 222 26.54 18.55 -36.14
CA ILE A 222 27.91 18.36 -35.66
C ILE A 222 27.84 17.37 -34.49
N PRO A 223 28.44 16.17 -34.60
CA PRO A 223 28.41 15.20 -33.51
C PRO A 223 29.03 15.82 -32.26
N GLN A 224 28.24 15.92 -31.19
CA GLN A 224 28.75 16.25 -29.85
C GLN A 224 29.47 15.01 -29.32
N ASN A 225 30.72 14.81 -29.75
CA ASN A 225 31.59 13.84 -29.09
C ASN A 225 31.87 14.36 -27.68
N CYS A 226 31.19 13.80 -26.67
CA CYS A 226 31.37 14.06 -25.24
C CYS A 226 32.75 13.61 -24.70
N GLY A 227 33.79 13.61 -25.52
CA GLY A 227 35.10 13.06 -25.21
C GLY A 227 36.22 13.74 -25.98
N ASN A 228 36.30 15.08 -25.94
CA ASN A 228 37.57 15.84 -25.99
C ASN A 228 37.34 17.36 -26.09
N VAL A 229 36.67 17.95 -25.10
CA VAL A 229 36.52 19.42 -25.01
C VAL A 229 37.87 20.13 -24.80
N ARG A 230 38.91 19.41 -24.31
CA ARG A 230 40.24 19.98 -24.02
C ARG A 230 41.15 20.17 -25.23
N SER A 231 41.05 19.36 -26.28
CA SER A 231 41.98 19.41 -27.42
C SER A 231 41.58 20.46 -28.47
N LEU A 232 40.27 20.70 -28.66
CA LEU A 232 39.75 21.73 -29.57
C LEU A 232 40.05 23.15 -29.06
N PHE A 233 40.04 23.37 -27.74
CA PHE A 233 40.31 24.69 -27.15
C PHE A 233 41.76 25.15 -27.39
N ARG A 234 42.73 24.23 -27.33
CA ARG A 234 44.15 24.54 -27.65
C ARG A 234 44.37 24.84 -29.13
N ARG A 235 43.60 24.22 -30.02
CA ARG A 235 43.74 24.40 -31.47
C ARG A 235 43.12 25.72 -31.96
N CYS A 236 42.04 26.19 -31.32
CA CYS A 236 41.48 27.52 -31.57
C CYS A 236 42.36 28.68 -31.05
N MET A 237 43.01 28.54 -29.88
CA MET A 237 43.89 29.60 -29.36
C MET A 237 45.19 29.81 -30.16
N SER A 238 45.63 28.82 -30.95
CA SER A 238 46.84 28.94 -31.77
C SER A 238 46.61 29.63 -33.12
N CYS A 239 45.36 29.87 -33.52
CA CYS A 239 45.05 30.56 -34.77
C CYS A 239 44.89 32.06 -34.51
N ARG A 240 46.01 32.80 -34.53
CA ARG A 240 46.00 34.26 -34.75
C ARG A 240 45.59 34.56 -36.20
N ARG A 241 44.32 34.39 -36.53
CA ARG A 241 43.66 35.14 -37.61
C ARG A 241 42.20 35.29 -37.25
N ILE A 242 41.94 36.47 -36.71
CA ILE A 242 40.63 36.99 -36.35
C ILE A 242 39.81 37.10 -37.63
N ASP A 243 38.71 36.36 -37.72
CA ASP A 243 37.53 36.79 -38.46
C ASP A 243 36.45 37.14 -37.44
N ARG A 244 36.01 38.40 -37.45
CA ARG A 244 35.25 39.07 -36.37
C ARG A 244 33.79 38.60 -36.23
N GLY A 245 33.43 37.42 -36.73
CA GLY A 245 32.07 36.84 -36.60
C GLY A 245 31.89 35.88 -35.41
N CYS A 246 32.98 35.28 -34.91
CA CYS A 246 32.87 34.15 -33.95
C CYS A 246 32.74 34.59 -32.47
N CYS A 247 33.19 35.81 -32.12
CA CYS A 247 33.20 36.26 -30.71
C CYS A 247 31.81 36.54 -30.13
N ARG A 248 30.79 36.92 -30.91
CA ARG A 248 29.47 37.24 -30.34
C ARG A 248 28.65 36.02 -29.88
N ARG A 249 29.02 34.80 -30.30
CA ARG A 249 28.22 33.60 -30.03
C ARG A 249 28.61 32.88 -28.73
N VAL A 250 29.79 33.16 -28.18
CA VAL A 250 30.26 32.57 -26.92
C VAL A 250 29.70 33.32 -25.71
N ASP A 251 29.61 34.64 -25.78
CA ASP A 251 29.12 35.48 -24.68
C ASP A 251 27.62 35.24 -24.37
N SER A 252 26.82 34.95 -25.39
CA SER A 252 25.38 34.67 -25.22
C SER A 252 25.11 33.30 -24.58
N TRP A 253 26.00 32.32 -24.76
CA TRP A 253 25.85 30.97 -24.20
C TRP A 253 26.22 30.90 -22.70
N MET A 254 27.15 31.75 -22.24
CA MET A 254 27.44 31.90 -20.80
C MET A 254 26.31 32.61 -20.05
N LEU A 255 25.69 33.64 -20.66
CA LEU A 255 24.60 34.38 -20.02
C LEU A 255 23.32 33.56 -19.86
N TRP A 256 23.04 32.61 -20.75
CA TRP A 256 21.84 31.75 -20.64
C TRP A 256 21.95 30.70 -19.51
N ASN A 257 23.15 30.16 -19.27
CA ASN A 257 23.37 29.15 -18.22
C ASN A 257 23.42 29.73 -16.79
N LEU A 258 23.75 31.02 -16.63
CA LEU A 258 23.73 31.68 -15.33
C LEU A 258 22.32 32.06 -14.85
N ARG A 259 21.35 32.21 -15.76
CA ARG A 259 19.94 32.55 -15.43
C ARG A 259 19.07 31.35 -15.07
N LYS A 260 19.56 30.11 -15.25
CA LYS A 260 18.85 28.86 -14.89
C LYS A 260 19.29 28.26 -13.55
N ARG A 261 20.17 28.92 -12.79
CA ARG A 261 20.66 28.47 -11.48
C ARG A 261 20.35 29.45 -10.33
N SER A 262 19.33 30.27 -10.49
CA SER A 262 18.77 31.17 -9.47
C SER A 262 17.26 31.09 -9.47
#